data_AF-A0A7X7D071-F1
#
_entry.id   AF-A0A7X7D071-F1
#
_cell.length_a   1.000
_cell.length_b   1.000
_cell.length_c   1.000
_cell.angle_alpha   90.00
_cell.angle_beta   90.00
_cell.angle_gamma   90.00
#
_symmetry.space_group_name_H-M   'P 1'
#
loop_
_entity.id
_entity.type
_entity.pdbx_description
1 polymer ?
#
loop_
_entity_poly.entity_id
_entity_poly.type
_entity_poly.pdbx_seq_one_letter_code
_entity_poly.pdbx_strand_id
1 'polypeptide(L)'
;MKSKAASTLTGEEIDKLSYNCALVTFRKGDTLIRQGIFSTNVVYLRRGLAKIHIAGPYHEQIVRIVKAPSYLALPTTFGDKINQYSVTVIEPSEACFIDITTFLSLMEKNPEFSYEIMIELCRNELEAFTRCVNRTQKQIRGKIADVLLEMAGRIYGSDTFTIPVNQEEIGNLVDASRESVSRVLNEFASDGIIDQSGKRIHIRKKETLRLISANG
;
A
#
# COMPACT_ATOMS: atom_id res chain seq x y z
N MET A 1 12.01 -12.91 -7.54
CA MET A 1 11.44 -11.78 -6.78
C MET A 1 12.37 -10.57 -6.93
N LYS A 2 11.92 -9.33 -6.80
CA LYS A 2 12.74 -8.10 -6.95
C LYS A 2 12.63 -7.16 -5.72
N SER A 3 12.73 -7.70 -4.51
CA SER A 3 12.84 -6.89 -3.27
C SER A 3 14.28 -6.89 -2.76
N LYS A 4 14.63 -5.92 -1.90
CA LYS A 4 15.96 -5.87 -1.26
C LYS A 4 16.27 -7.14 -0.46
N ALA A 5 15.30 -7.63 0.31
CA ALA A 5 15.45 -8.92 0.98
C ALA A 5 15.65 -10.06 -0.04
N ALA A 6 14.86 -10.12 -1.11
CA ALA A 6 15.06 -11.18 -2.11
C ALA A 6 16.42 -11.11 -2.84
N SER A 7 17.12 -9.97 -2.85
CA SER A 7 18.46 -9.85 -3.44
C SER A 7 19.59 -10.36 -2.55
N THR A 8 19.35 -10.61 -1.25
CA THR A 8 20.35 -11.20 -0.33
C THR A 8 20.32 -12.73 -0.37
N LEU A 9 19.39 -13.32 -1.13
CA LEU A 9 19.24 -14.77 -1.24
C LEU A 9 20.18 -15.32 -2.31
N THR A 10 20.80 -16.46 -2.00
CA THR A 10 21.58 -17.26 -2.94
C THR A 10 20.68 -17.93 -3.99
N GLY A 11 21.26 -18.46 -5.06
CA GLY A 11 20.51 -19.17 -6.11
C GLY A 11 19.67 -20.33 -5.55
N GLU A 12 20.25 -21.15 -4.66
CA GLU A 12 19.54 -22.27 -4.03
C GLU A 12 18.37 -21.82 -3.14
N GLU A 13 18.52 -20.69 -2.44
CA GLU A 13 17.45 -20.13 -1.60
C GLU A 13 16.32 -19.53 -2.44
N ILE A 14 16.65 -18.91 -3.58
CA ILE A 14 15.67 -18.43 -4.55
C ILE A 14 14.90 -19.60 -5.17
N ASP A 15 15.59 -20.70 -5.49
CA ASP A 15 14.94 -21.91 -5.99
C ASP A 15 14.01 -22.49 -4.92
N LYS A 16 14.46 -22.59 -3.67
CA LYS A 16 13.64 -23.05 -2.55
C LYS A 16 12.37 -22.20 -2.37
N LEU A 17 12.48 -20.88 -2.47
CA LEU A 17 11.31 -19.99 -2.48
C LEU A 17 10.41 -20.25 -3.67
N SER A 18 10.98 -20.40 -4.86
CA SER A 18 10.24 -20.56 -6.12
C SER A 18 9.46 -21.87 -6.15
N TYR A 19 10.01 -22.97 -5.61
CA TYR A 19 9.33 -24.26 -5.49
C TYR A 19 8.21 -24.26 -4.44
N ASN A 20 8.32 -23.43 -3.40
CA ASN A 20 7.32 -23.33 -2.32
C ASN A 20 6.47 -22.06 -2.44
N CYS A 21 6.28 -21.59 -3.67
CA CYS A 21 5.53 -20.38 -3.97
C CYS A 21 4.44 -20.67 -5.01
N ALA A 22 3.18 -20.37 -4.66
CA ALA A 22 2.10 -20.33 -5.64
C ALA A 22 2.00 -18.93 -6.26
N LEU A 23 2.32 -18.81 -7.56
CA LEU A 23 2.11 -17.57 -8.31
C LEU A 23 0.65 -17.51 -8.77
N VAL A 24 -0.07 -16.46 -8.36
CA VAL A 24 -1.47 -16.25 -8.72
C VAL A 24 -1.63 -14.87 -9.36
N THR A 25 -2.44 -14.81 -10.41
CA THR A 25 -2.83 -13.57 -11.09
C THR A 25 -4.19 -13.11 -10.58
N PHE A 26 -4.34 -11.80 -10.38
CA PHE A 26 -5.52 -11.19 -9.79
C PHE A 26 -6.05 -10.07 -10.68
N ARG A 27 -7.38 -10.02 -10.80
CA ARG A 27 -8.11 -8.91 -11.41
C ARG A 27 -8.31 -7.83 -10.37
N LYS A 28 -8.45 -6.59 -10.83
CA LYS A 28 -8.81 -5.45 -9.97
C LYS A 28 -10.07 -5.79 -9.16
N GLY A 29 -10.00 -5.60 -7.84
CA GLY A 29 -11.06 -5.91 -6.89
C GLY A 29 -10.91 -7.25 -6.17
N ASP A 30 -10.02 -8.13 -6.63
CA ASP A 30 -9.80 -9.41 -5.97
C ASP A 30 -9.09 -9.23 -4.61
N THR A 31 -9.45 -10.07 -3.64
CA THR A 31 -8.89 -10.04 -2.29
C THR A 31 -7.75 -11.03 -2.14
N LEU A 32 -6.55 -10.55 -1.80
CA LEU A 32 -5.36 -11.36 -1.50
C LEU A 32 -5.43 -11.97 -0.11
N ILE A 33 -5.84 -11.17 0.86
CA ILE A 33 -5.86 -11.49 2.29
C ILE A 33 -7.18 -10.99 2.84
N ARG A 34 -7.84 -11.80 3.67
CA ARG A 34 -9.13 -11.44 4.28
C ARG A 34 -9.01 -11.45 5.78
N GLN A 35 -9.43 -10.34 6.39
CA GLN A 35 -9.50 -10.17 7.85
C GLN A 35 -10.33 -11.28 8.49
N GLY A 36 -9.89 -11.76 9.65
CA GLY A 36 -10.54 -12.82 10.43
C GLY A 36 -10.27 -14.25 9.94
N ILE A 37 -9.55 -14.41 8.82
CA ILE A 37 -9.16 -15.73 8.31
C ILE A 37 -7.74 -16.08 8.79
N PHE A 38 -7.50 -17.38 9.01
CA PHE A 38 -6.17 -17.89 9.32
C PHE A 38 -5.12 -17.45 8.28
N SER A 39 -3.99 -16.97 8.77
CA SER A 39 -2.82 -16.68 7.95
C SER A 39 -1.89 -17.89 7.99
N THR A 40 -1.68 -18.50 6.82
CA THR A 40 -0.75 -19.63 6.64
C THR A 40 0.39 -19.30 5.68
N ASN A 41 0.36 -18.14 5.04
CA ASN A 41 1.30 -17.78 3.98
C ASN A 41 1.76 -16.33 4.11
N VAL A 42 3.03 -16.09 3.79
CA VAL A 42 3.54 -14.75 3.47
C VAL A 42 3.19 -14.45 2.02
N VAL A 43 2.62 -13.28 1.77
CA VAL A 43 2.25 -12.87 0.41
C VAL A 43 3.28 -11.88 -0.11
N TYR A 44 3.89 -12.17 -1.25
CA TYR A 44 4.78 -11.25 -1.95
C TYR A 44 4.06 -10.68 -3.18
N LEU A 45 3.72 -9.40 -3.13
CA LEU A 45 3.13 -8.69 -4.26
C LEU A 45 4.24 -8.41 -5.28
N ARG A 46 4.22 -9.14 -6.40
CA ARG A 46 5.26 -9.08 -7.44
C ARG A 46 5.01 -7.95 -8.43
N ARG A 47 3.75 -7.72 -8.80
CA ARG A 47 3.32 -6.64 -9.71
C ARG A 47 1.96 -6.12 -9.29
N GLY A 48 1.70 -4.86 -9.63
CA GLY A 48 0.44 -4.18 -9.39
C GLY A 48 0.40 -3.38 -8.09
N LEU A 49 -0.82 -3.12 -7.63
CA LEU A 49 -1.11 -2.19 -6.55
C LEU A 49 -2.25 -2.76 -5.71
N ALA A 50 -2.14 -2.67 -4.39
CA ALA A 50 -3.15 -3.16 -3.46
C ALA A 50 -3.48 -2.13 -2.38
N LYS A 51 -4.68 -2.20 -1.83
CA LYS A 51 -5.08 -1.48 -0.62
C LYS A 51 -5.07 -2.42 0.58
N ILE A 52 -4.52 -1.95 1.70
CA ILE A 52 -4.68 -2.58 3.02
C ILE A 52 -5.82 -1.86 3.72
N HIS A 53 -6.81 -2.63 4.17
CA HIS A 53 -8.01 -2.07 4.78
C HIS A 53 -8.51 -2.93 5.94
N ILE A 54 -9.20 -2.30 6.87
CA ILE A 54 -9.70 -2.90 8.10
C ILE A 54 -11.18 -2.56 8.23
N ALA A 55 -12.01 -3.54 8.56
CA ALA A 55 -13.40 -3.29 8.93
C ALA A 55 -13.45 -2.61 10.30
N GLY A 56 -13.91 -1.36 10.33
CA GLY A 56 -14.22 -0.64 11.56
C GLY A 56 -15.65 -0.88 12.04
N PRO A 57 -16.05 -0.29 13.19
CA PRO A 57 -17.39 -0.45 13.74
C PRO A 57 -18.52 0.07 12.83
N TYR A 58 -18.21 1.06 11.98
CA TYR A 58 -19.19 1.75 11.13
C TYR A 58 -18.88 1.64 9.64
N HIS A 59 -17.61 1.68 9.26
CA HIS A 59 -17.19 1.62 7.85
C HIS A 59 -15.82 0.94 7.71
N GLU A 60 -15.49 0.56 6.48
CA GLU A 60 -14.15 0.11 6.10
C GLU A 60 -13.17 1.29 6.14
N GLN A 61 -11.99 1.06 6.69
CA GLN A 61 -10.91 2.03 6.73
C GLN A 61 -9.76 1.55 5.84
N ILE A 62 -9.40 2.31 4.81
CA ILE A 62 -8.18 2.04 4.04
C ILE A 62 -7.01 2.64 4.82
N VAL A 63 -6.10 1.79 5.27
CA VAL A 63 -4.95 2.20 6.09
C VAL A 63 -3.77 2.64 5.22
N ARG A 64 -3.58 1.95 4.09
CA ARG A 64 -2.44 2.19 3.19
C ARG A 64 -2.67 1.63 1.80
N ILE A 65 -2.04 2.26 0.80
CA ILE A 65 -1.86 1.69 -0.54
C ILE A 65 -0.44 1.15 -0.67
N VAL A 66 -0.31 -0.07 -1.19
CA VAL A 66 0.96 -0.79 -1.33
C VAL A 66 1.24 -1.06 -2.78
N LYS A 67 2.40 -0.61 -3.24
CA LYS A 67 2.91 -0.85 -4.59
C LYS A 67 3.90 -2.01 -4.61
N ALA A 68 3.80 -2.83 -5.65
CA ALA A 68 4.78 -3.86 -5.92
C ALA A 68 6.17 -3.28 -6.28
N PRO A 69 7.28 -3.94 -5.93
CA PRO A 69 7.36 -5.18 -5.15
C PRO A 69 7.28 -4.93 -3.64
N SER A 70 6.50 -5.74 -2.90
CA SER A 70 6.41 -5.61 -1.43
C SER A 70 5.97 -6.91 -0.77
N TYR A 71 6.45 -7.17 0.45
CA TYR A 71 5.92 -8.24 1.30
C TYR A 71 4.69 -7.76 2.07
N LEU A 72 3.68 -8.61 2.12
CA LEU A 72 2.41 -8.42 2.78
C LEU A 72 2.21 -9.53 3.81
N ALA A 73 1.25 -9.34 4.72
CA ALA A 73 0.93 -10.28 5.81
C ALA A 73 2.03 -10.49 6.86
N LEU A 74 3.19 -9.84 6.78
CA LEU A 74 4.31 -10.10 7.70
C LEU A 74 3.92 -9.96 9.18
N PRO A 75 3.27 -8.87 9.65
CA PRO A 75 2.94 -8.73 11.07
C PRO A 75 1.99 -9.81 11.58
N THR A 76 0.99 -10.17 10.75
CA THR A 76 0.07 -11.26 11.08
C THR A 76 0.81 -12.58 11.16
N THR A 77 1.68 -12.86 10.20
CA THR A 77 2.24 -14.22 10.05
C THR A 77 3.36 -14.50 11.07
N PHE A 78 3.99 -13.47 11.62
CA PHE A 78 4.98 -13.62 12.71
C PHE A 78 4.38 -13.52 14.11
N GLY A 79 3.36 -12.68 14.31
CA GLY A 79 2.84 -12.35 15.64
C GLY A 79 1.50 -12.99 15.98
N ASP A 80 0.77 -13.54 15.00
CA ASP A 80 -0.59 -14.05 15.16
C ASP A 80 -0.83 -15.24 14.21
N LYS A 81 -2.00 -15.88 14.31
CA LYS A 81 -2.50 -16.85 13.34
C LYS A 81 -3.67 -16.31 12.54
N ILE A 82 -4.24 -15.16 12.92
CA ILE A 82 -5.43 -14.58 12.28
C ILE A 82 -5.10 -13.25 11.60
N ASN A 83 -5.50 -13.10 10.34
CA ASN A 83 -5.37 -11.84 9.60
C ASN A 83 -6.14 -10.72 10.29
N GLN A 84 -5.41 -9.69 10.72
CA GLN A 84 -5.95 -8.51 11.39
C GLN A 84 -6.48 -7.45 10.41
N TYR A 85 -6.19 -7.61 9.12
CA TYR A 85 -6.61 -6.72 8.05
C TYR A 85 -6.85 -7.50 6.76
N SER A 86 -7.54 -6.85 5.83
CA SER A 86 -7.73 -7.35 4.48
C SER A 86 -6.79 -6.64 3.51
N VAL A 87 -6.45 -7.31 2.41
CA VAL A 87 -5.69 -6.74 1.30
C VAL A 87 -6.41 -7.04 0.00
N THR A 88 -6.74 -6.01 -0.76
CA THR A 88 -7.47 -6.11 -2.03
C THR A 88 -6.68 -5.41 -3.13
N VAL A 89 -6.54 -6.04 -4.30
CA VAL A 89 -5.81 -5.44 -5.41
C VAL A 89 -6.66 -4.36 -6.08
N ILE A 90 -6.05 -3.21 -6.37
CA ILE A 90 -6.73 -2.04 -6.98
C ILE A 90 -6.32 -1.81 -8.44
N GLU A 91 -5.37 -2.62 -8.92
CA GLU A 91 -4.96 -2.79 -10.32
C GLU A 91 -4.71 -4.28 -10.60
N PRO A 92 -4.72 -4.73 -11.88
CA PRO A 92 -4.29 -6.09 -12.23
C PRO A 92 -2.93 -6.41 -11.62
N SER A 93 -2.84 -7.53 -10.91
CA SER A 93 -1.71 -7.81 -10.02
C SER A 93 -1.25 -9.26 -10.12
N GLU A 94 0.01 -9.49 -9.74
CA GLU A 94 0.60 -10.81 -9.56
C GLU A 94 1.12 -10.91 -8.12
N ALA A 95 0.73 -11.97 -7.41
CA ALA A 95 1.21 -12.23 -6.07
C ALA A 95 1.69 -13.68 -5.91
N CYS A 96 2.71 -13.83 -5.08
CA CYS A 96 3.35 -15.08 -4.72
C CYS A 96 2.93 -15.44 -3.29
N PHE A 97 2.27 -16.57 -3.10
CA PHE A 97 1.95 -17.10 -1.77
C PHE A 97 3.06 -18.05 -1.35
N ILE A 98 3.84 -17.64 -0.35
CA ILE A 98 4.99 -18.36 0.17
C ILE A 98 4.58 -19.03 1.47
N ASP A 99 4.81 -20.34 1.57
CA ASP A 99 4.56 -21.06 2.82
C ASP A 99 5.38 -20.45 3.98
N ILE A 100 4.72 -20.24 5.12
CA ILE A 100 5.35 -19.59 6.28
C ILE A 100 6.53 -20.40 6.83
N THR A 101 6.48 -21.72 6.82
CA THR A 101 7.58 -22.54 7.34
C THR A 101 8.83 -22.40 6.48
N THR A 102 8.64 -22.29 5.16
CA THR A 102 9.73 -21.99 4.23
C THR A 102 10.29 -20.59 4.47
N PHE A 103 9.42 -19.59 4.64
CA PHE A 103 9.85 -18.22 4.90
C PHE A 103 10.67 -18.09 6.19
N LEU A 104 10.19 -18.69 7.29
CA LEU A 104 10.89 -18.73 8.57
C LEU A 104 12.23 -19.47 8.49
N SER A 105 12.27 -20.60 7.77
CA SER A 105 13.52 -21.34 7.55
C SER A 105 14.57 -20.50 6.80
N LEU A 106 14.16 -19.62 5.88
CA LEU A 106 15.08 -18.72 5.19
C LEU A 106 15.58 -17.61 6.09
N MET A 107 14.70 -17.06 6.93
CA MET A 107 15.09 -16.08 7.93
C MET A 107 16.13 -16.64 8.92
N GLU A 108 15.96 -17.88 9.35
CA GLU A 108 16.91 -18.55 10.26
C GLU A 108 18.27 -18.79 9.60
N LYS A 109 18.29 -19.17 8.32
CA LYS A 109 19.51 -19.55 7.60
C LYS A 109 20.25 -18.38 6.97
N ASN A 110 19.55 -17.30 6.65
CA ASN A 110 20.11 -16.13 5.98
C ASN A 110 19.90 -14.86 6.84
N PRO A 111 20.89 -14.50 7.67
CA PRO A 111 20.80 -13.32 8.54
C PRO A 111 20.61 -12.00 7.77
N GLU A 112 21.18 -11.87 6.56
CA GLU A 112 21.00 -10.67 5.73
C GLU A 112 19.57 -10.53 5.24
N PHE A 113 18.93 -11.64 4.83
CA PHE A 113 17.52 -11.66 4.48
C PHE A 113 16.65 -11.21 5.66
N SER A 114 16.89 -11.78 6.84
CA SER A 114 16.20 -11.41 8.08
C SER A 114 16.36 -9.93 8.42
N TYR A 115 17.58 -9.41 8.27
CA TYR A 115 17.89 -8.01 8.54
C TYR A 115 17.11 -7.07 7.60
N GLU A 116 17.05 -7.37 6.30
CA GLU A 116 16.28 -6.57 5.35
C GLU A 116 14.76 -6.62 5.62
N ILE A 117 14.23 -7.78 6.02
CA ILE A 117 12.82 -7.91 6.44
C ILE A 117 12.54 -7.06 7.68
N MET A 118 13.43 -7.08 8.68
CA MET A 118 13.30 -6.27 9.89
C MET A 118 13.31 -4.77 9.55
N ILE A 119 14.21 -4.34 8.67
CA ILE A 119 14.23 -2.96 8.18
C ILE A 119 12.91 -2.59 7.50
N GLU A 120 12.35 -3.47 6.66
CA GLU A 120 11.07 -3.24 6.00
C GLU A 120 9.93 -3.08 7.01
N LEU A 121 9.89 -3.92 8.05
CA LEU A 121 8.93 -3.81 9.15
C LEU A 121 9.06 -2.47 9.90
N CYS A 122 10.28 -2.09 10.31
CA CYS A 122 10.50 -0.82 11.00
C CYS A 122 10.11 0.39 10.15
N ARG A 123 10.43 0.39 8.85
CA ARG A 123 10.00 1.46 7.92
C ARG A 123 8.47 1.53 7.83
N ASN A 124 7.81 0.39 7.69
CA ASN A 124 6.36 0.32 7.61
C ASN A 124 5.67 0.85 8.87
N GLU A 125 6.23 0.55 10.04
CA GLU A 125 5.73 0.99 11.35
C GLU A 125 5.91 2.49 11.57
N LEU A 126 7.10 3.03 11.28
CA LEU A 126 7.35 4.47 11.33
C LEU A 126 6.40 5.25 10.40
N GLU A 127 6.20 4.76 9.17
CA GLU A 127 5.22 5.36 8.26
C GLU A 127 3.79 5.28 8.80
N ALA A 128 3.43 4.22 9.53
CA ALA A 128 2.11 4.09 10.15
C ALA A 128 1.92 5.16 11.25
N PHE A 129 2.94 5.43 12.08
CA PHE A 129 2.90 6.51 13.05
C PHE A 129 2.74 7.88 12.38
N THR A 130 3.51 8.17 11.33
CA THR A 130 3.36 9.43 10.58
C THR A 130 1.96 9.56 9.98
N ARG A 131 1.42 8.49 9.38
CA ARG A 131 0.04 8.49 8.85
C ARG A 131 -1.01 8.72 9.94
N CYS A 132 -0.82 8.15 11.14
CA CYS A 132 -1.72 8.35 12.27
C CYS A 132 -1.80 9.83 12.68
N VAL A 133 -0.64 10.49 12.85
CA VAL A 133 -0.58 11.92 13.18
C VAL A 133 -1.19 12.77 12.06
N ASN A 134 -0.81 12.52 10.80
CA ASN A 134 -1.33 13.29 9.67
C ASN A 134 -2.84 13.16 9.52
N ARG A 135 -3.41 11.97 9.75
CA ARG A 135 -4.86 11.75 9.69
C ARG A 135 -5.62 12.50 10.77
N THR A 136 -5.05 12.63 11.97
CA THR A 136 -5.73 13.25 13.11
C THR A 136 -5.56 14.77 13.13
N GLN A 137 -4.45 15.30 12.60
CA GLN A 137 -4.12 16.71 12.74
C GLN A 137 -4.26 17.54 11.46
N LYS A 138 -4.08 16.95 10.28
CA LYS A 138 -4.21 17.71 9.02
C LYS A 138 -5.65 18.00 8.67
N GLN A 139 -5.88 19.12 8.00
CA GLN A 139 -7.16 19.41 7.36
C GLN A 139 -7.33 18.57 6.09
N ILE A 140 -8.56 18.50 5.59
CA ILE A 140 -8.86 17.67 4.42
C ILE A 140 -8.05 18.05 3.17
N ARG A 141 -7.74 19.34 2.98
CA ARG A 141 -6.92 19.82 1.86
C ARG A 141 -5.49 19.25 1.94
N GLY A 142 -4.84 19.29 3.11
CA GLY A 142 -3.52 18.70 3.30
C GLY A 142 -3.52 17.18 3.14
N LYS A 143 -4.55 16.49 3.66
CA LYS A 143 -4.67 15.03 3.48
C LYS A 143 -4.82 14.61 2.02
N ILE A 144 -5.63 15.32 1.23
CA ILE A 144 -5.79 15.01 -0.21
C ILE A 144 -4.50 15.37 -0.97
N ALA A 145 -3.82 16.45 -0.60
CA ALA A 145 -2.51 16.77 -1.15
C ALA A 145 -1.48 15.66 -0.87
N ASP A 146 -1.45 15.10 0.34
CA ASP A 146 -0.59 13.95 0.68
C ASP A 146 -0.85 12.76 -0.24
N VAL A 147 -2.12 12.40 -0.45
CA VAL A 147 -2.50 11.28 -1.33
C VAL A 147 -2.03 11.52 -2.77
N LEU A 148 -2.25 12.73 -3.31
CA LEU A 148 -1.83 13.06 -4.68
C LEU A 148 -0.30 13.05 -4.83
N LEU A 149 0.43 13.54 -3.83
CA LEU A 149 1.89 13.52 -3.80
C LEU A 149 2.45 12.10 -3.66
N GLU A 150 1.82 11.25 -2.84
CA GLU A 150 2.18 9.83 -2.72
C GLU A 150 1.95 9.10 -4.04
N MET A 151 0.83 9.36 -4.70
CA MET A 151 0.52 8.81 -6.03
C MET A 151 1.57 9.23 -7.06
N ALA A 152 1.87 10.52 -7.15
CA ALA A 152 2.83 11.04 -8.12
C ALA A 152 4.26 10.55 -7.88
N GLY A 153 4.70 10.56 -6.61
CA GLY A 153 6.08 10.22 -6.24
C GLY A 153 6.30 8.72 -6.11
N ARG A 154 5.75 8.13 -5.03
CA ARG A 154 6.04 6.75 -4.64
C ARG A 154 5.38 5.73 -5.56
N ILE A 155 4.15 6.00 -6.00
CA ILE A 155 3.35 5.01 -6.73
C ILE A 155 3.60 5.08 -8.23
N TYR A 156 3.51 6.22 -8.89
CA TYR A 156 3.63 6.29 -10.35
C TYR A 156 4.96 6.86 -10.85
N GLY A 157 5.69 7.60 -10.00
CA GLY A 157 6.93 8.28 -10.42
C GLY A 157 6.71 9.30 -11.54
N SER A 158 5.51 9.88 -11.61
CA SER A 158 5.04 10.76 -12.66
C SER A 158 4.01 11.72 -12.09
N ASP A 159 4.06 12.99 -12.50
CA ASP A 159 3.05 13.99 -12.13
C ASP A 159 1.73 13.79 -12.88
N THR A 160 1.69 12.86 -13.84
CA THR A 160 0.47 12.43 -14.53
C THR A 160 0.18 10.96 -14.24
N PHE A 161 -0.97 10.69 -13.65
CA PHE A 161 -1.37 9.33 -13.28
C PHE A 161 -2.90 9.18 -13.31
N THR A 162 -3.36 7.93 -13.23
CA THR A 162 -4.77 7.61 -13.07
C THR A 162 -4.97 7.11 -11.65
N ILE A 163 -5.86 7.73 -10.87
CA ILE A 163 -6.15 7.24 -9.53
C ILE A 163 -6.82 5.85 -9.64
N PRO A 164 -6.26 4.83 -8.97
CA PRO A 164 -6.74 3.45 -9.08
C PRO A 164 -8.03 3.22 -8.28
N VAL A 165 -8.29 4.05 -7.28
CA VAL A 165 -9.44 4.00 -6.38
C VAL A 165 -10.54 5.01 -6.77
N ASN A 166 -11.74 4.85 -6.24
CA ASN A 166 -12.81 5.85 -6.39
C ASN A 166 -12.74 6.93 -5.29
N GLN A 167 -13.58 7.97 -5.36
CA GLN A 167 -13.57 9.07 -4.38
C GLN A 167 -14.03 8.63 -2.97
N GLU A 168 -14.88 7.62 -2.86
CA GLU A 168 -15.30 7.05 -1.58
C GLU A 168 -14.13 6.32 -0.91
N GLU A 169 -13.35 5.56 -1.66
CA GLU A 169 -12.13 4.92 -1.19
C GLU A 169 -11.04 5.94 -0.84
N ILE A 170 -10.91 7.06 -1.56
CA ILE A 170 -10.06 8.18 -1.12
C ILE A 170 -10.58 8.72 0.22
N GLY A 171 -11.89 8.86 0.38
CA GLY A 171 -12.52 9.23 1.64
C GLY A 171 -12.15 8.30 2.78
N ASN A 172 -12.25 6.99 2.55
CA ASN A 172 -11.82 5.93 3.48
C ASN A 172 -10.30 5.91 3.70
N LEU A 173 -9.49 6.58 2.88
CA LEU A 173 -8.04 6.72 3.08
C LEU A 173 -7.70 7.97 3.90
N VAL A 174 -8.53 9.02 3.87
CA VAL A 174 -8.25 10.33 4.49
C VAL A 174 -9.23 10.75 5.59
N ASP A 175 -10.13 9.86 5.99
CA ASP A 175 -11.18 10.10 7.00
C ASP A 175 -12.10 11.26 6.59
N ALA A 176 -12.59 11.20 5.35
CA ALA A 176 -13.49 12.21 4.79
C ALA A 176 -14.65 11.59 4.01
N SER A 177 -15.76 12.33 3.89
CA SER A 177 -16.86 11.92 3.01
C SER A 177 -16.47 12.01 1.54
N ARG A 178 -17.11 11.21 0.69
CA ARG A 178 -16.96 11.26 -0.76
C ARG A 178 -17.20 12.68 -1.32
N GLU A 179 -18.21 13.37 -0.81
CA GLU A 179 -18.57 14.74 -1.21
C GLU A 179 -17.47 15.73 -0.86
N SER A 180 -16.85 15.57 0.31
CA SER A 180 -15.76 16.42 0.76
C SER A 180 -14.50 16.21 -0.08
N VAL A 181 -14.19 14.96 -0.43
CA VAL A 181 -13.11 14.64 -1.38
C VAL A 181 -13.38 15.26 -2.75
N SER A 182 -14.59 15.09 -3.29
CA SER A 182 -14.95 15.66 -4.58
C SER A 182 -14.85 17.18 -4.59
N ARG A 183 -15.27 17.85 -3.50
CA ARG A 183 -15.19 19.29 -3.35
C ARG A 183 -13.75 19.78 -3.42
N VAL A 184 -12.86 19.19 -2.63
CA VAL A 184 -11.44 19.60 -2.60
C VAL A 184 -10.74 19.33 -3.93
N LEU A 185 -11.02 18.21 -4.60
CA LEU A 185 -10.46 17.94 -5.93
C LEU A 185 -10.91 18.97 -6.96
N ASN A 186 -12.18 19.36 -6.94
CA ASN A 186 -12.71 20.41 -7.82
C ASN A 186 -12.13 21.80 -7.48
N GLU A 187 -11.91 22.10 -6.21
CA GLU A 187 -11.21 23.33 -5.77
C GLU A 187 -9.78 23.34 -6.30
N PHE A 188 -9.01 22.26 -6.12
CA PHE A 188 -7.64 22.16 -6.66
C PHE A 188 -7.60 22.31 -8.19
N ALA A 189 -8.61 21.77 -8.89
CA ALA A 189 -8.72 21.94 -10.33
C ALA A 189 -9.03 23.38 -10.72
N SER A 190 -9.97 24.03 -10.02
CA SER A 190 -10.36 25.43 -10.25
C SER A 190 -9.22 26.40 -9.94
N ASP A 191 -8.41 26.11 -8.92
CA ASP A 191 -7.21 26.87 -8.54
C ASP A 191 -6.02 26.64 -9.49
N GLY A 192 -6.18 25.74 -10.48
CA GLY A 192 -5.14 25.34 -11.43
C GLY A 192 -3.95 24.64 -10.77
N ILE A 193 -4.17 24.00 -9.62
CA ILE A 193 -3.16 23.21 -8.90
C ILE A 193 -3.01 21.84 -9.57
N ILE A 194 -4.12 21.27 -10.03
CA ILE A 194 -4.19 20.04 -10.80
C ILE A 194 -5.06 20.23 -12.03
N ASP A 195 -4.86 19.40 -13.05
CA ASP A 195 -5.88 19.14 -14.05
C ASP A 195 -6.51 17.77 -13.78
N GLN A 196 -7.82 17.69 -13.89
CA GLN A 196 -8.56 16.45 -13.68
C GLN A 196 -9.44 16.12 -14.89
N SER A 197 -9.34 14.88 -15.36
CA SER A 197 -10.24 14.32 -16.38
C SER A 197 -10.68 12.92 -15.94
N GLY A 198 -11.88 12.83 -15.36
CA GLY A 198 -12.35 11.61 -14.70
C GLY A 198 -11.42 11.20 -13.55
N LYS A 199 -10.78 10.03 -13.68
CA LYS A 199 -9.78 9.52 -12.73
C LYS A 199 -8.34 9.92 -13.06
N ARG A 200 -8.11 10.51 -14.23
CA ARG A 200 -6.78 10.97 -14.64
C ARG A 200 -6.50 12.32 -13.99
N ILE A 201 -5.34 12.44 -13.37
CA ILE A 201 -4.85 13.66 -12.73
C ILE A 201 -3.50 14.03 -13.32
N HIS A 202 -3.28 15.32 -13.52
CA HIS A 202 -1.99 15.90 -13.79
C HIS A 202 -1.71 17.00 -12.76
N ILE A 203 -0.61 16.90 -12.01
CA ILE A 203 -0.21 17.90 -11.03
C ILE A 203 0.48 19.05 -11.76
N ARG A 204 -0.15 20.23 -11.78
CA ARG A 204 0.38 21.45 -12.43
C ARG A 204 1.33 22.20 -11.51
N LYS A 205 0.94 22.39 -10.24
CA LYS A 205 1.68 23.20 -9.26
C LYS A 205 2.14 22.34 -8.08
N LYS A 206 3.15 21.50 -8.32
CA LYS A 206 3.65 20.52 -7.34
C LYS A 206 4.14 21.16 -6.04
N GLU A 207 4.84 22.30 -6.11
CA GLU A 207 5.29 23.02 -4.91
C GLU A 207 4.13 23.60 -4.10
N THR A 208 3.12 24.17 -4.76
CA THR A 208 1.90 24.62 -4.08
C THR A 208 1.21 23.45 -3.37
N LEU A 209 1.13 22.29 -4.02
CA LEU A 209 0.55 21.09 -3.42
C LEU A 209 1.36 20.60 -2.21
N ARG A 210 2.69 20.68 -2.24
CA ARG A 210 3.56 20.40 -1.08
C ARG A 210 3.32 21.37 0.07
N LEU A 211 3.16 22.66 -0.21
CA LEU A 211 2.84 23.66 0.81
C LEU A 211 1.48 23.39 1.46
N ILE A 212 0.47 23.01 0.67
CA ILE A 212 -0.85 22.62 1.18
C ILE A 212 -0.75 21.36 2.04
N SER A 213 0.01 20.36 1.58
CA SER A 213 0.29 19.14 2.35
C SER A 213 0.97 19.43 3.68
N ALA A 214 1.92 20.37 3.73
CA ALA A 214 2.67 20.68 4.94
C ALA A 214 1.89 21.53 5.97
N ASN A 215 1.05 22.46 5.50
CA ASN A 215 0.42 23.48 6.34
C ASN A 215 -1.08 23.26 6.60
N GLY A 216 -1.69 22.32 5.88
CA GLY A 216 -3.13 22.10 5.93
C GLY A 216 -3.51 20.72 6.42
#